data_AF-A0A918N538-F1
#
_entry.id   AF-A0A918N538-F1
#
_cell.length_a   1.000
_cell.length_b   1.000
_cell.length_c   1.000
_cell.angle_alpha   90.00
_cell.angle_beta   90.00
_cell.angle_gamma   90.00
#
_symmetry.space_group_name_H-M   'P 1'
#
loop_
_entity.id
_entity.type
_entity.pdbx_description
1 polymer ?
#
loop_
_entity_poly.entity_id
_entity_poly.type
_entity_poly.pdbx_seq_one_letter_code
_entity_poly.pdbx_strand_id
1 'polypeptide(L)'
;MKKEEVDRLLNDKIEEGEHISPVLPEGIKNYLIDIDGTITEDVPNEEPERMATCSPFPDALKTLNKWFDEGHIICFFTSRTEDHRGVTETWLQTHGFKYHSLLMGKPRGGNYHWIDNHLVKATRYTGKFTELVERVVAIEVFDDGKHD
;
A
#
# COMPACT_ATOMS: atom_id res chain seq x y z
N MET A 1 4.76 6.38 -13.05
CA MET A 1 6.15 6.80 -12.85
C MET A 1 7.01 5.56 -12.59
N LYS A 2 8.27 5.55 -13.02
CA LYS A 2 9.22 4.48 -12.66
C LYS A 2 9.76 4.72 -11.24
N LYS A 3 10.29 3.69 -10.56
CA LYS A 3 10.85 3.80 -9.20
C LYS A 3 11.84 4.97 -9.05
N GLU A 4 12.70 5.17 -10.04
CA GLU A 4 13.67 6.27 -10.10
C GLU A 4 13.04 7.67 -10.10
N GLU A 5 11.78 7.80 -10.51
CA GLU A 5 11.03 9.07 -10.47
C GLU A 5 10.35 9.28 -9.12
N VAL A 6 10.08 8.22 -8.34
CA VAL A 6 9.60 8.33 -6.95
C VAL A 6 10.71 8.88 -6.07
N ASP A 7 11.94 8.40 -6.24
CA ASP A 7 13.08 8.89 -5.46
C ASP A 7 13.37 10.38 -5.75
N ARG A 8 12.97 10.89 -6.93
CA ARG A 8 13.07 12.32 -7.29
C ARG A 8 11.92 13.18 -6.74
N LEU A 9 10.82 12.57 -6.29
CA LEU A 9 9.72 13.29 -5.63
C LEU A 9 10.00 13.57 -4.16
N LEU A 10 10.98 12.89 -3.58
CA LEU A 10 11.35 13.02 -2.19
C LEU A 10 11.99 14.39 -1.95
N ASN A 11 11.46 15.13 -0.97
CA ASN A 11 12.04 16.39 -0.54
C ASN A 11 13.05 16.12 0.58
N ASP A 12 14.26 16.64 0.42
CA ASP A 12 15.24 16.69 1.50
C ASP A 12 14.64 17.44 2.70
N LYS A 13 14.73 16.84 3.88
CA LYS A 13 14.23 17.44 5.12
C LYS A 13 15.39 17.62 6.10
N ILE A 14 15.53 18.84 6.60
CA ILE A 14 16.49 19.20 7.64
C ILE A 14 15.69 19.56 8.89
N GLU A 15 16.01 18.94 10.02
CA GLU A 15 15.38 19.20 11.31
C GLU A 15 16.49 19.41 12.35
N GLU A 16 16.44 20.54 13.07
CA GLU A 16 17.47 20.98 14.03
C GLU A 16 18.91 21.05 13.48
N GLY A 17 19.07 21.22 12.17
CA GLY A 17 20.38 21.29 11.50
C GLY A 17 20.93 19.95 11.00
N GLU A 18 20.23 18.84 11.28
CA GLU A 18 20.57 17.51 10.80
C GLU A 18 19.68 17.10 9.61
N HIS A 19 20.26 16.36 8.66
CA HIS A 19 19.48 15.74 7.59
C HIS A 19 18.70 14.55 8.15
N ILE A 20 17.38 14.56 7.96
CA ILE A 20 16.50 13.45 8.33
C ILE A 20 15.95 12.76 7.08
N SER A 21 15.25 11.62 7.29
CA SER A 21 14.63 10.87 6.20
C SER A 21 13.73 11.78 5.35
N PRO A 22 13.87 11.73 4.02
CA PRO A 22 13.13 12.61 3.14
C PRO A 22 11.65 12.27 3.15
N VAL A 23 10.82 13.27 2.83
CA VAL A 23 9.36 13.17 2.91
C VAL A 23 8.71 13.40 1.56
N LEU A 24 7.51 12.84 1.38
CA LEU A 24 6.70 13.13 0.19
C LEU A 24 6.17 14.59 0.23
N PRO A 25 5.88 15.17 -0.94
CA PRO A 25 5.21 16.47 -1.02
C PRO A 25 3.86 16.46 -0.31
N GLU A 26 3.40 17.64 0.11
CA GLU A 26 2.08 17.78 0.75
C GLU A 26 0.96 17.23 -0.14
N GLY A 27 0.03 16.49 0.48
CA GLY A 27 -1.08 15.86 -0.22
C GLY A 27 -0.74 14.55 -0.93
N ILE A 28 0.54 14.24 -1.20
CA ILE A 28 0.96 12.99 -1.82
C ILE A 28 1.09 11.90 -0.76
N LYS A 29 0.53 10.73 -1.05
CA LYS A 29 0.53 9.57 -0.16
C LYS A 29 1.34 8.42 -0.74
N ASN A 30 1.94 7.63 0.15
CA ASN A 30 2.47 6.31 -0.17
C ASN A 30 1.49 5.24 0.30
N TYR A 31 0.77 4.64 -0.64
CA TYR A 31 -0.19 3.58 -0.36
C TYR A 31 0.49 2.22 -0.40
N LEU A 32 0.40 1.48 0.71
CA LEU A 32 0.72 0.05 0.75
C LEU A 32 -0.58 -0.73 0.65
N ILE A 33 -0.76 -1.39 -0.50
CA ILE A 33 -2.01 -2.05 -0.87
C ILE A 33 -1.79 -3.56 -0.87
N ASP A 34 -2.62 -4.26 -0.10
CA ASP A 34 -2.66 -5.71 -0.11
C ASP A 34 -3.23 -6.24 -1.43
N ILE A 35 -2.94 -7.50 -1.78
CA ILE A 35 -3.43 -8.10 -3.05
C ILE A 35 -4.63 -8.99 -2.79
N ASP A 36 -4.40 -10.14 -2.17
CA ASP A 36 -5.38 -11.21 -1.99
C ASP A 36 -6.46 -10.78 -0.98
N GLY A 37 -7.73 -10.89 -1.36
CA GLY A 37 -8.86 -10.38 -0.57
C GLY A 37 -9.02 -8.85 -0.58
N THR A 38 -8.16 -8.12 -1.31
CA THR A 38 -8.19 -6.66 -1.39
C THR A 38 -8.42 -6.16 -2.81
N ILE A 39 -7.59 -6.51 -3.79
CA ILE A 39 -7.77 -6.11 -5.21
C ILE A 39 -8.27 -7.25 -6.10
N THR A 40 -8.38 -8.44 -5.54
CA THR A 40 -8.90 -9.67 -6.12
C THR A 40 -9.48 -10.52 -4.99
N GLU A 41 -10.07 -11.66 -5.31
CA GLU A 41 -10.51 -12.64 -4.30
C GLU A 41 -9.37 -13.07 -3.35
N ASP A 42 -9.72 -13.67 -2.22
CA ASP A 42 -8.72 -14.21 -1.30
C ASP A 42 -8.12 -15.49 -1.88
N VAL A 43 -6.87 -15.39 -2.36
CA VAL A 43 -6.09 -16.49 -2.93
C VAL A 43 -4.93 -16.83 -1.98
N PRO A 44 -4.97 -17.99 -1.30
CA PRO A 44 -3.90 -18.40 -0.42
C PRO A 44 -2.66 -18.84 -1.21
N ASN A 45 -1.48 -18.79 -0.57
CA ASN A 45 -0.22 -19.31 -1.15
C ASN A 45 -0.30 -20.80 -1.48
N GLU A 46 -1.17 -21.52 -0.78
CA GLU A 46 -1.42 -22.94 -0.96
C GLU A 46 -2.18 -23.27 -2.26
N GLU A 47 -2.71 -22.27 -2.98
CA GLU A 47 -3.45 -22.43 -4.26
C GLU A 47 -2.89 -21.50 -5.37
N PRO A 48 -1.61 -21.65 -5.75
CA PRO A 48 -0.94 -20.73 -6.68
C PRO A 48 -1.53 -20.72 -8.10
N GLU A 49 -2.22 -21.77 -8.52
CA GLU A 49 -2.91 -21.84 -9.81
C GLU A 49 -4.03 -20.79 -9.95
N ARG A 50 -4.66 -20.40 -8.83
CA ARG A 50 -5.69 -19.34 -8.82
C ARG A 50 -5.09 -17.95 -8.99
N MET A 51 -3.83 -17.74 -8.60
CA MET A 51 -3.18 -16.43 -8.68
C MET A 51 -3.11 -15.88 -10.10
N ALA A 52 -3.03 -16.75 -11.12
CA ALA A 52 -2.99 -16.35 -12.52
C ALA A 52 -4.37 -16.08 -13.13
N THR A 53 -5.44 -16.65 -12.56
CA THR A 53 -6.77 -16.73 -13.19
C THR A 53 -7.85 -15.96 -12.44
N CYS A 54 -7.61 -15.60 -11.18
CA CYS A 54 -8.51 -14.75 -10.41
C CYS A 54 -8.78 -13.40 -11.12
N SER A 55 -9.99 -12.88 -10.97
CA SER A 55 -10.39 -11.62 -11.60
C SER A 55 -10.17 -10.43 -10.67
N PRO A 56 -9.68 -9.28 -11.16
CA PRO A 56 -9.51 -8.10 -10.35
C PRO A 56 -10.87 -7.52 -9.94
N PHE A 57 -10.91 -6.85 -8.79
CA PHE A 57 -12.04 -6.00 -8.45
C PHE A 57 -12.01 -4.72 -9.31
N PRO A 58 -13.07 -4.44 -10.12
CA PRO A 58 -13.04 -3.32 -11.05
C PRO A 58 -12.92 -1.95 -10.39
N ASP A 59 -13.49 -1.79 -9.20
CA ASP A 59 -13.43 -0.56 -8.40
C ASP A 59 -12.04 -0.33 -7.80
N ALA A 60 -11.34 -1.40 -7.38
CA ALA A 60 -9.93 -1.34 -6.98
C ALA A 60 -9.06 -0.86 -8.13
N LEU A 61 -9.18 -1.49 -9.31
CA LEU A 61 -8.40 -1.12 -10.50
C LEU A 61 -8.61 0.36 -10.87
N LYS A 62 -9.86 0.82 -10.89
CA LYS A 62 -10.19 2.22 -11.19
C LYS A 62 -9.60 3.18 -10.15
N THR A 63 -9.77 2.87 -8.86
CA THR A 63 -9.36 3.75 -7.75
C THR A 63 -7.84 3.86 -7.67
N LEU A 64 -7.12 2.73 -7.74
CA LEU A 64 -5.66 2.74 -7.65
C LEU A 64 -5.01 3.42 -8.86
N ASN A 65 -5.55 3.21 -10.07
CA ASN A 65 -5.04 3.90 -11.25
C ASN A 65 -5.32 5.41 -11.20
N LYS A 66 -6.48 5.84 -10.66
CA LYS A 66 -6.76 7.26 -10.37
C LYS A 66 -5.71 7.84 -9.42
N TRP A 67 -5.46 7.19 -8.28
CA TRP A 67 -4.46 7.65 -7.31
C TRP A 67 -3.05 7.73 -7.92
N PHE A 68 -2.67 6.75 -8.74
CA PHE A 68 -1.42 6.79 -9.48
C PHE A 68 -1.35 8.01 -10.42
N ASP A 69 -2.41 8.27 -11.18
CA ASP A 69 -2.48 9.39 -12.12
C ASP A 69 -2.52 10.77 -11.39
N GLU A 70 -2.99 10.79 -10.15
CA GLU A 70 -2.91 11.95 -9.22
C GLU A 70 -1.51 12.13 -8.59
N GLY A 71 -0.56 11.26 -8.91
CA GLY A 71 0.83 11.34 -8.43
C GLY A 71 1.09 10.65 -7.09
N HIS A 72 0.12 9.90 -6.55
CA HIS A 72 0.35 9.07 -5.37
C HIS A 72 1.24 7.87 -5.67
N ILE A 73 1.99 7.43 -4.66
CA ILE A 73 2.83 6.25 -4.76
C ILE A 73 1.99 5.03 -4.41
N ILE A 74 1.99 4.05 -5.31
CA ILE A 74 1.28 2.78 -5.18
C ILE A 74 2.31 1.67 -5.02
N CYS A 75 2.35 1.08 -3.82
CA CYS A 75 3.14 -0.08 -3.49
C CYS A 75 2.22 -1.26 -3.20
N PHE A 76 2.31 -2.35 -3.96
CA PHE A 76 1.66 -3.58 -3.56
C PHE A 76 2.48 -4.29 -2.48
N PHE A 77 1.83 -4.70 -1.40
CA PHE A 77 2.45 -5.32 -0.23
C PHE A 77 1.69 -6.58 0.16
N THR A 78 2.22 -7.75 -0.23
CA THR A 78 1.50 -9.04 -0.19
C THR A 78 2.25 -10.09 0.62
N SER A 79 1.50 -11.02 1.23
CA SER A 79 2.07 -12.20 1.89
C SER A 79 2.43 -13.33 0.93
N ARG A 80 2.21 -13.14 -0.37
CA ARG A 80 2.78 -14.03 -1.40
C ARG A 80 4.29 -14.11 -1.21
N THR A 81 4.84 -15.32 -1.34
CA THR A 81 6.28 -15.56 -1.24
C THR A 81 6.97 -15.08 -2.51
N GLU A 82 8.30 -14.92 -2.46
CA GLU A 82 9.10 -14.56 -3.63
C GLU A 82 8.94 -15.54 -4.81
N ASP A 83 8.68 -16.82 -4.52
CA ASP A 83 8.39 -17.84 -5.54
C ASP A 83 7.18 -17.48 -6.43
N HIS A 84 6.25 -16.66 -5.90
CA HIS A 84 5.06 -16.21 -6.61
C HIS A 84 5.20 -14.81 -7.24
N ARG A 85 6.39 -14.20 -7.21
CA ARG A 85 6.61 -12.87 -7.79
C ARG A 85 6.25 -12.84 -9.28
N GLY A 86 6.76 -13.78 -10.07
CA GLY A 86 6.57 -13.80 -11.52
C GLY A 86 5.10 -13.86 -11.94
N VAL A 87 4.31 -14.73 -11.30
CA VAL A 87 2.85 -14.82 -11.56
C VAL A 87 2.13 -13.55 -11.12
N THR A 88 2.54 -12.96 -10.00
CA THR A 88 1.93 -11.74 -9.46
C THR A 88 2.19 -10.52 -10.36
N GLU A 89 3.44 -10.32 -10.79
CA GLU A 89 3.80 -9.23 -11.72
C GLU A 89 3.10 -9.38 -13.07
N THR A 90 3.04 -10.61 -13.60
CA THR A 90 2.30 -10.91 -14.83
C THR A 90 0.83 -10.56 -14.67
N TRP A 91 0.20 -11.00 -13.57
CA TRP A 91 -1.22 -10.74 -13.32
C TRP A 91 -1.52 -9.24 -13.18
N LEU A 92 -0.70 -8.49 -12.45
CA LEU A 92 -0.83 -7.03 -12.30
C LEU A 92 -0.73 -6.31 -13.64
N GLN A 93 0.24 -6.72 -14.47
CA GLN A 93 0.46 -6.16 -15.80
C GLN A 93 -0.72 -6.48 -16.74
N THR A 94 -1.16 -7.74 -16.79
CA THR A 94 -2.27 -8.19 -17.63
C THR A 94 -3.56 -7.43 -17.32
N HIS A 95 -3.83 -7.16 -16.05
CA HIS A 95 -5.02 -6.44 -15.63
C HIS A 95 -4.88 -4.91 -15.61
N GLY A 96 -3.69 -4.39 -15.96
CA GLY A 96 -3.47 -2.95 -16.16
C GLY A 96 -3.37 -2.14 -14.86
N PHE A 97 -2.93 -2.74 -13.75
CA PHE A 97 -2.62 -1.99 -12.54
C PHE A 97 -1.37 -1.14 -12.75
N LYS A 98 -1.46 0.15 -12.45
CA LYS A 98 -0.32 1.07 -12.41
C LYS A 98 0.25 1.10 -11.00
N TYR A 99 1.52 0.76 -10.84
CA TYR A 99 2.18 0.71 -9.54
C TYR A 99 3.67 1.05 -9.65
N HIS A 100 4.29 1.33 -8.51
CA HIS A 100 5.68 1.75 -8.39
C HIS A 100 6.58 0.67 -7.78
N SER A 101 6.04 -0.13 -6.86
CA SER A 101 6.79 -1.18 -6.16
C SER A 101 5.91 -2.37 -5.77
N LEU A 102 6.53 -3.55 -5.64
CA LEU A 102 5.92 -4.78 -5.16
C LEU A 102 6.82 -5.40 -4.07
N LEU A 103 6.32 -5.41 -2.84
CA LEU A 103 6.94 -6.01 -1.67
C LEU A 103 6.26 -7.35 -1.37
N MET A 104 7.04 -8.43 -1.45
CA MET A 104 6.58 -9.80 -1.17
C MET A 104 6.93 -10.18 0.27
N GLY A 105 6.36 -11.28 0.76
CA GLY A 105 6.72 -11.85 2.06
C GLY A 105 6.20 -11.06 3.27
N LYS A 106 5.15 -10.26 3.11
CA LYS A 106 4.41 -9.66 4.25
C LYS A 106 4.02 -10.76 5.26
N PRO A 107 4.19 -10.53 6.58
CA PRO A 107 3.77 -11.51 7.58
C PRO A 107 2.28 -11.88 7.46
N ARG A 108 1.95 -13.18 7.59
CA ARG A 108 0.57 -13.69 7.53
C ARG A 108 -0.14 -13.52 8.88
N GLY A 109 -1.46 -13.31 8.87
CA GLY A 109 -2.29 -13.35 10.10
C GLY A 109 -3.26 -12.19 10.31
N GLY A 110 -3.21 -11.13 9.49
CA GLY A 110 -4.28 -10.11 9.42
C GLY A 110 -4.42 -9.15 10.61
N ASN A 111 -3.66 -9.33 11.71
CA ASN A 111 -3.62 -8.42 12.85
C ASN A 111 -2.32 -7.60 12.86
N TYR A 112 -2.31 -6.52 12.09
CA TYR A 112 -1.14 -5.66 11.94
C TYR A 112 -1.24 -4.42 12.83
N HIS A 113 -0.17 -4.13 13.57
CA HIS A 113 0.04 -2.87 14.25
C HIS A 113 1.30 -2.23 13.66
N TRP A 114 1.15 -1.15 12.90
CA TRP A 114 2.28 -0.47 12.27
C TRP A 114 2.77 0.67 13.15
N ILE A 115 4.01 0.55 13.62
CA ILE A 115 4.72 1.56 14.38
C ILE A 115 5.78 2.20 13.47
N ASP A 116 5.76 3.52 13.37
CA ASP A 116 6.69 4.32 12.57
C ASP A 116 6.92 5.67 13.24
N ASN A 117 8.08 6.28 13.07
CA ASN A 117 8.35 7.63 13.56
C ASN A 117 7.74 8.71 12.65
N HIS A 118 7.25 8.33 11.46
CA HIS A 118 6.44 9.17 10.59
C HIS A 118 4.94 8.88 10.76
N LEU A 119 4.10 9.79 10.28
CA LEU A 119 2.64 9.62 10.32
C LEU A 119 2.20 8.42 9.48
N VAL A 120 1.63 7.41 10.14
CA VAL A 120 0.98 6.28 9.48
C VAL A 120 -0.53 6.43 9.56
N LYS A 121 -1.21 6.16 8.44
CA LYS A 121 -2.67 6.05 8.40
C LYS A 121 -3.05 4.64 7.97
N ALA A 122 -3.95 4.01 8.70
CA ALA A 122 -4.48 2.70 8.36
C ALA A 122 -5.92 2.83 7.86
N THR A 123 -6.26 2.09 6.80
CA THR A 123 -7.64 1.93 6.32
C THR A 123 -7.90 0.45 6.14
N ARG A 124 -8.97 -0.04 6.76
CA ARG A 124 -9.40 -1.43 6.58
C ARG A 124 -10.32 -1.53 5.38
N TYR A 125 -9.92 -2.32 4.39
CA TYR A 125 -10.81 -2.70 3.29
C TYR A 125 -11.94 -3.60 3.81
N THR A 126 -13.17 -3.33 3.38
CA THR A 126 -14.38 -4.07 3.79
C THR A 126 -15.24 -4.52 2.61
N GLY A 127 -14.66 -4.56 1.40
CA GLY A 127 -15.29 -5.13 0.20
C GLY A 127 -15.66 -4.15 -0.91
N LYS A 128 -15.41 -2.83 -0.74
CA LYS A 128 -15.57 -1.83 -1.80
C LYS A 128 -14.53 -0.72 -1.72
N PHE A 129 -14.01 -0.30 -2.87
CA PHE A 129 -13.22 0.91 -3.00
C PHE A 129 -14.15 2.09 -3.27
N THR A 130 -14.30 2.94 -2.26
CA THR A 130 -15.05 4.20 -2.34
C THR A 130 -14.13 5.37 -2.04
N GLU A 131 -14.65 6.59 -2.18
CA GLU A 131 -13.96 7.77 -1.68
C GLU A 131 -13.70 7.63 -0.16
N LEU A 132 -12.50 8.01 0.26
CA LEU A 132 -12.10 7.97 1.68
C LEU A 132 -12.88 9.02 2.46
N VAL A 133 -13.32 8.66 3.66
CA VAL A 133 -14.06 9.55 4.57
C VAL A 133 -13.39 9.60 5.93
N GLU A 134 -13.44 10.75 6.59
CA GLU A 134 -12.86 10.93 7.92
C GLU A 134 -13.82 10.45 9.01
N ARG A 135 -13.28 9.72 9.99
CA ARG A 135 -14.01 9.22 11.16
C ARG A 135 -13.10 9.22 12.38
N VAL A 136 -13.68 9.51 13.55
CA VAL A 136 -13.00 9.34 14.84
C VAL A 136 -13.18 7.88 15.27
N VAL A 137 -12.07 7.21 15.57
CA VAL A 137 -12.05 5.82 16.05
C VAL A 137 -11.06 5.72 17.21
N ALA A 138 -11.35 4.85 18.19
CA ALA A 138 -10.40 4.52 19.24
C ALA A 138 -9.29 3.65 18.66
N ILE A 139 -8.05 4.00 18.96
CA ILE A 139 -6.83 3.27 18.55
C ILE A 139 -5.89 3.16 19.75
N GLU A 140 -4.98 2.19 19.68
CA GLU A 140 -3.87 2.08 20.61
C GLU A 140 -2.74 3.00 20.16
N VAL A 141 -2.24 3.84 21.06
CA VAL A 141 -1.09 4.74 20.83
C VAL A 141 -0.15 4.67 22.04
N PHE A 142 1.10 5.07 21.85
CA PHE A 142 2.01 5.24 22.98
C PHE A 142 1.54 6.39 23.88
N ASP A 143 1.70 6.20 25.18
CA ASP A 143 1.57 7.27 26.15
C ASP A 143 2.77 8.22 26.01
N ASP A 144 2.52 9.47 25.63
CA ASP A 144 3.54 10.51 25.48
C ASP A 144 3.70 11.35 26.77
N GLY A 145 3.02 10.97 27.85
CA GLY A 145 3.00 11.67 29.13
C GLY A 145 2.27 13.02 29.10
N LYS A 146 1.66 13.38 27.96
CA LYS A 146 0.81 14.57 27.83
C LYS A 146 -0.63 14.11 27.96
N HIS A 147 -1.09 14.12 29.21
CA HIS A 147 -2.49 13.90 29.51
C HIS A 147 -3.23 15.24 29.41
N ASP A 148 -4.18 15.33 28.49
CA ASP A 148 -5.13 16.44 28.38
C ASP A 148 -5.98 16.62 29.66
#